data_AF-E7C4A2-F1
#
_entry.id   AF-E7C4A2-F1
#
_cell.length_a   1.000
_cell.length_b   1.000
_cell.length_c   1.000
_cell.angle_alpha   90.00
_cell.angle_beta   90.00
_cell.angle_gamma   90.00
#
_symmetry.space_group_name_H-M   'P 1'
#
loop_
_entity.id
_entity.type
_entity.pdbx_description
1 polymer ?
#
loop_
_entity_poly.entity_id
_entity_poly.type
_entity_poly.pdbx_seq_one_letter_code
_entity_poly.pdbx_strand_id
1 'polypeptide(L)'
;MAWYIEEYIRLFSKKEEFSLDVSEADELYCWIKDYCTQKFSSCIKKNIILQFGPNKFRNRDKANELIRILISQNKIFISSWGKTKIINITHCVF
;
A
#
# COMPACT_ATOMS: atom_id res chain seq x y z
N MET A 1 -0.97 37.32 16.37
CA MET A 1 -0.90 36.81 14.99
C MET A 1 -0.30 35.41 14.97
N ALA A 2 -1.02 34.41 15.47
CA ALA A 2 -0.56 33.00 15.51
C ALA A 2 -1.48 32.04 14.74
N TRP A 3 -2.74 32.43 14.50
CA TRP A 3 -3.76 31.63 13.83
C TRP A 3 -3.36 31.15 12.41
N TYR A 4 -2.69 31.98 11.61
CA TYR A 4 -2.27 31.60 10.26
C TYR A 4 -1.20 30.49 10.27
N ILE A 5 -0.30 30.51 11.25
CA ILE A 5 0.78 29.53 11.37
C ILE A 5 0.22 28.19 11.84
N GLU A 6 -0.70 28.19 12.80
CA GLU A 6 -1.36 26.96 13.28
C GLU A 6 -2.20 26.29 12.18
N GLU A 7 -2.92 27.09 11.38
CA GLU A 7 -3.69 26.55 10.25
C GLU A 7 -2.79 26.02 9.14
N TYR A 8 -1.66 26.69 8.88
CA TYR A 8 -0.62 26.20 7.98
C TYR A 8 -0.03 24.87 8.48
N ILE A 9 0.38 24.78 9.74
CA ILE A 9 0.90 23.53 10.33
C ILE A 9 -0.16 22.42 10.25
N ARG A 10 -1.42 22.70 10.55
CA ARG A 10 -2.52 21.71 10.46
C ARG A 10 -2.71 21.17 9.04
N LEU A 11 -2.68 22.05 8.03
CA LEU A 11 -2.88 21.69 6.63
C LEU A 11 -1.66 20.96 6.03
N PHE A 12 -0.44 21.35 6.43
CA PHE A 12 0.81 20.83 5.85
C PHE A 12 1.46 19.68 6.64
N SER A 13 1.29 19.57 7.97
CA SER A 13 1.71 18.37 8.72
C SER A 13 1.02 17.11 8.21
N LYS A 14 -0.27 17.22 7.87
CA LYS A 14 -1.05 16.10 7.31
C LYS A 14 -0.59 15.71 5.91
N LYS A 15 0.00 16.65 5.17
CA LYS A 15 0.57 16.41 3.83
C LYS A 15 1.91 15.69 3.92
N GLU A 16 2.70 15.95 4.96
CA GLU A 16 3.95 15.26 5.22
C GLU A 16 3.71 13.80 5.61
N GLU A 17 2.74 13.54 6.49
CA GLU A 17 2.27 12.18 6.83
C GLU A 17 1.76 11.45 5.58
N PHE A 18 0.94 12.10 4.75
CA PHE A 18 0.50 11.55 3.46
C PHE A 18 1.66 11.27 2.48
N SER A 19 2.70 12.11 2.48
CA SER A 19 3.88 11.92 1.62
C SER A 19 4.74 10.72 2.05
N LEU A 20 4.87 10.51 3.37
CA LEU A 20 5.51 9.34 3.95
C LEU A 20 4.71 8.07 3.66
N ASP A 21 3.38 8.12 3.84
CA ASP A 21 2.49 7.00 3.54
C ASP A 21 2.48 6.63 2.06
N VAL A 22 2.61 7.61 1.16
CA VAL A 22 2.76 7.37 -0.29
C VAL A 22 4.10 6.69 -0.59
N SER A 23 5.19 7.12 0.04
CA SER A 23 6.50 6.47 -0.11
C SER A 23 6.47 5.02 0.40
N GLU A 24 5.87 4.78 1.56
CA GLU A 24 5.73 3.43 2.11
C GLU A 24 4.79 2.55 1.28
N ALA A 25 3.74 3.14 0.67
CA ALA A 25 2.86 2.45 -0.26
C ALA A 25 3.62 2.03 -1.52
N ASP A 26 4.49 2.89 -2.05
CA ASP A 26 5.33 2.59 -3.22
C ASP A 26 6.32 1.47 -2.94
N GLU A 27 6.93 1.46 -1.76
CA GLU A 27 7.79 0.36 -1.32
C GLU A 27 7.00 -0.96 -1.19
N LEU A 28 5.78 -0.92 -0.64
CA LEU A 28 4.90 -2.08 -0.58
C LEU A 28 4.56 -2.58 -2.00
N TYR A 29 4.29 -1.66 -2.93
CA TYR A 29 4.02 -2.01 -4.33
C TYR A 29 5.21 -2.69 -5.00
N CYS A 30 6.42 -2.15 -4.84
CA CYS A 30 7.65 -2.75 -5.34
C CYS A 30 7.83 -4.16 -4.78
N TRP A 31 7.65 -4.35 -3.47
CA TRP A 31 7.75 -5.66 -2.85
C TRP A 31 6.72 -6.66 -3.40
N ILE A 32 5.46 -6.23 -3.58
CA ILE A 32 4.40 -7.07 -4.18
C ILE A 32 4.79 -7.47 -5.61
N LYS A 33 5.30 -6.52 -6.40
CA LYS A 33 5.75 -6.76 -7.78
C LYS A 33 6.90 -7.77 -7.82
N ASP A 34 7.93 -7.58 -7.00
CA ASP A 34 9.08 -8.47 -6.93
C ASP A 34 8.67 -9.89 -6.52
N TYR A 35 7.76 -10.01 -5.53
CA TYR A 35 7.23 -11.31 -5.11
C TYR A 35 6.45 -12.00 -6.23
N CYS A 36 5.60 -11.24 -6.94
CA CYS A 36 4.86 -11.71 -8.11
C CYS A 36 5.80 -12.21 -9.21
N THR A 37 6.83 -11.43 -9.55
CA THR A 37 7.84 -11.78 -10.56
C THR A 37 8.60 -13.06 -10.17
N GLN A 38 9.04 -13.19 -8.91
CA GLN A 38 9.74 -14.38 -8.42
C GLN A 38 8.86 -15.65 -8.47
N LYS A 39 7.55 -15.50 -8.35
CA LYS A 39 6.59 -16.62 -8.36
C LYS A 39 5.89 -16.82 -9.70
N PHE A 40 6.25 -16.05 -10.73
CA PHE A 40 5.56 -16.03 -12.03
C PHE A 40 4.04 -15.92 -11.89
N SER A 41 3.59 -15.09 -10.95
CA SER A 41 2.17 -14.87 -10.64
C SER A 41 1.82 -13.40 -10.85
N SER A 42 0.62 -13.12 -11.37
CA SER A 42 0.08 -11.76 -11.48
C SER A 42 -0.66 -11.29 -10.22
N CYS A 43 -0.83 -12.18 -9.24
CA CYS A 43 -1.62 -11.92 -8.04
C CYS A 43 -1.03 -12.58 -6.79
N ILE A 44 -1.38 -12.03 -5.62
CA ILE A 44 -0.99 -12.58 -4.32
C ILE A 44 -2.18 -12.58 -3.36
N LYS A 45 -2.20 -13.55 -2.44
CA LYS A 45 -3.15 -13.51 -1.31
C LYS A 45 -2.73 -12.42 -0.35
N LYS A 46 -3.69 -11.70 0.24
CA LYS A 46 -3.39 -10.67 1.24
C LYS A 46 -2.53 -11.17 2.42
N ASN A 47 -2.73 -12.42 2.84
CA ASN A 47 -1.97 -13.04 3.93
C ASN A 47 -0.46 -13.16 3.62
N ILE A 48 -0.05 -13.16 2.34
CA ILE A 48 1.35 -13.22 1.95
C ILE A 48 2.11 -11.97 2.41
N ILE A 49 1.46 -10.79 2.36
CA ILE A 49 2.05 -9.55 2.87
C ILE A 49 2.33 -9.67 4.38
N LEU A 50 1.39 -10.24 5.14
CA LEU A 50 1.54 -10.37 6.59
C LEU A 50 2.57 -11.44 7.01
N GLN A 51 2.74 -12.49 6.20
CA GLN A 51 3.64 -13.61 6.52
C GLN A 51 5.06 -13.37 6.00
N PHE A 52 5.20 -12.90 4.76
CA PHE A 52 6.48 -12.80 4.05
C PHE A 52 6.92 -11.36 3.80
N GLY A 53 6.04 -10.38 3.99
CA GLY A 53 6.38 -8.98 3.81
C GLY A 53 7.48 -8.50 4.76
N PRO A 54 8.15 -7.39 4.41
CA PRO A 54 9.02 -6.64 5.32
C PRO A 54 8.33 -6.39 6.67
N ASN A 55 9.09 -6.39 7.77
CA ASN A 55 8.54 -6.25 9.13
C ASN A 55 7.62 -5.02 9.29
N LYS A 56 7.95 -3.91 8.62
CA LYS A 56 7.13 -2.69 8.58
C LYS A 56 5.71 -2.87 8.01
N PHE A 57 5.51 -3.87 7.15
CA PHE A 57 4.21 -4.17 6.51
C PHE A 57 3.48 -5.36 7.14
N ARG A 58 4.05 -6.00 8.17
CA ARG A 58 3.41 -7.14 8.87
C ARG A 58 2.33 -6.71 9.86
N ASN A 59 2.27 -5.42 10.21
CA ASN A 59 1.17 -4.87 10.98
C ASN A 59 -0.10 -4.82 10.11
N ARG A 60 -1.19 -5.43 10.59
CA ARG A 60 -2.44 -5.56 9.86
C ARG A 60 -3.06 -4.22 9.48
N ASP A 61 -3.07 -3.27 10.40
CA ASP A 61 -3.74 -1.97 10.20
C ASP A 61 -2.96 -1.12 9.21
N LYS A 62 -1.64 -1.05 9.39
CA LYS A 62 -0.75 -0.37 8.45
C LYS A 62 -0.81 -0.99 7.05
N ALA A 63 -0.80 -2.32 6.93
CA ALA A 63 -0.95 -2.98 5.63
C ALA A 63 -2.29 -2.65 4.97
N ASN A 64 -3.39 -2.56 5.74
CA ASN A 64 -4.69 -2.19 5.20
C ASN A 64 -4.71 -0.76 4.66
N GLU A 65 -4.08 0.16 5.37
CA GLU A 65 -3.95 1.56 4.97
C GLU A 65 -3.13 1.71 3.68
N LEU A 66 -1.93 1.14 3.63
CA LEU A 66 -1.09 1.16 2.43
C LEU A 66 -1.79 0.51 1.23
N ILE A 67 -2.51 -0.59 1.43
CA ILE A 67 -3.33 -1.22 0.38
C ILE A 67 -4.43 -0.27 -0.12
N ARG A 68 -5.10 0.49 0.76
CA ARG A 68 -6.12 1.48 0.36
C ARG A 68 -5.50 2.60 -0.48
N ILE A 69 -4.31 3.07 -0.12
CA ILE A 69 -3.56 4.06 -0.89
C ILE A 69 -3.20 3.51 -2.28
N LEU A 70 -2.73 2.26 -2.37
CA LEU A 70 -2.41 1.65 -3.66
C LEU A 70 -3.65 1.44 -4.55
N ILE A 71 -4.81 1.17 -3.96
CA ILE A 71 -6.09 1.10 -4.67
C ILE A 71 -6.50 2.49 -5.17
N SER A 72 -6.38 3.54 -4.36
CA SER A 72 -6.72 4.91 -4.78
C SER A 72 -5.80 5.42 -5.89
N GLN A 73 -4.55 4.96 -5.91
CA GLN A 73 -3.59 5.18 -7.00
C GLN A 73 -3.80 4.27 -8.22
N ASN A 74 -4.80 3.38 -8.19
CA ASN A 74 -5.11 2.41 -9.26
C ASN A 74 -3.95 1.45 -9.63
N LYS A 75 -2.97 1.26 -8.72
CA LYS A 75 -1.82 0.37 -8.93
C LYS A 75 -2.17 -1.10 -8.72
N ILE A 76 -3.10 -1.36 -7.82
CA ILE A 76 -3.60 -2.70 -7.49
C ILE A 76 -5.13 -2.69 -7.39
N PHE A 77 -5.72 -3.86 -7.54
CA PHE A 77 -7.13 -4.08 -7.23
C PHE A 77 -7.31 -5.35 -6.40
N ILE A 78 -8.35 -5.36 -5.55
CA ILE A 78 -8.69 -6.53 -4.74
C ILE A 78 -9.81 -7.28 -5.44
N SER A 79 -9.60 -8.57 -5.66
CA SER A 79 -10.63 -9.53 -6.06
C SER A 79 -10.90 -10.51 -4.91
N SER A 80 -12.10 -11.08 -4.88
CA SER A 80 -12.45 -12.16 -3.97
C SER A 80 -12.47 -13.48 -4.72
N TRP A 81 -11.66 -14.44 -4.29
CA TRP A 81 -11.81 -15.83 -4.66
C TRP A 81 -12.49 -16.56 -3.51
N GLY A 82 -13.82 -16.68 -3.61
CA GLY A 82 -14.66 -17.17 -2.51
C GLY A 82 -14.49 -16.30 -1.26
N LYS A 83 -14.02 -16.89 -0.15
CA LYS A 83 -13.76 -16.18 1.11
C LYS A 83 -12.40 -15.46 1.16
N THR A 84 -11.52 -15.70 0.17
CA THR A 84 -10.13 -15.19 0.20
C THR A 84 -10.01 -13.90 -0.59
N LYS A 85 -9.41 -12.87 0.01
CA LYS A 85 -9.06 -11.61 -0.68
C LYS A 85 -7.71 -11.76 -1.39
N ILE A 86 -7.72 -11.55 -2.69
CA ILE A 86 -6.55 -11.61 -3.58
C ILE A 86 -6.26 -10.21 -4.07
N ILE A 87 -4.99 -9.83 -4.04
CA ILE A 87 -4.46 -8.58 -4.57
C ILE A 87 -3.89 -8.88 -5.95
N ASN A 88 -4.38 -8.16 -6.96
CA ASN A 88 -3.90 -8.23 -8.33
C ASN A 88 -3.21 -6.91 -8.67
N ILE A 89 -2.14 -7.00 -9.45
CA ILE A 89 -1.45 -5.81 -9.99
C ILE A 89 -2.17 -5.38 -11.27
N THR A 90 -2.51 -4.09 -11.37
CA THR A 90 -3.26 -3.55 -12.54
C THR A 90 -2.46 -3.66 -13.84
N HIS A 91 -1.14 -3.42 -13.76
CA HIS A 91 -0.23 -3.49 -14.91
C HIS A 91 0.86 -4.53 -14.67
N CYS A 92 0.55 -5.81 -14.90
CA CYS A 92 1.57 -6.86 -15.03
C CYS A 92 2.19 -6.80 -16.43
N VAL A 93 3.36 -6.17 -16.55
CA VAL A 93 4.25 -6.37 -17.71
C VAL A 93 5.28 -7.41 -17.28
N PHE A 94 5.20 -8.60 -17.87
CA PHE A 94 6.18 -9.68 -17.69
C PHE A 94 7.38 -9.48 -18.61
#